data_AF-A0A5J4S3B4-F1
#
_entry.id   AF-A0A5J4S3B4-F1
#
_cell.length_a   1.000
_cell.length_b   1.000
_cell.length_c   1.000
_cell.angle_alpha   90.00
_cell.angle_beta   90.00
_cell.angle_gamma   90.00
#
_symmetry.space_group_name_H-M   'P 1'
#
loop_
_entity.id
_entity.type
_entity.pdbx_description
1 polymer ?
#
loop_
_entity_poly.entity_id
_entity_poly.type
_entity_poly.pdbx_seq_one_letter_code
_entity_poly.pdbx_strand_id
1 'polypeptide(L)'
;MKTHIPKSQENLQTIENLLKTFAIQPFWNDGEHHFSIKEIKPESQMPSLLDKEVFISLFDSDHDVTQMQNSFLTFEFQMYLLFDNKFDKFDDAYKEGTFIFVGLKNSAELIREYVLYHRGRTINGSLQNDATTESFIYNTIKPKSEKNNNRFVHSLYENVRKDDISCCGRQLSIKEISDVLAPQTAVPYAMPVGFTVSIPRDDLLIFSAFSEYPNSLFGDLKIKFKINPSAFVFCQVDPVLSMAKYYTINKD
;
A
#
# COMPACT_ATOMS: atom_id res chain seq x y z
N MET A 1 21.25 -51.16 17.44
CA MET A 1 21.00 -49.81 17.96
C MET A 1 20.01 -49.14 17.03
N LYS A 2 18.73 -49.03 17.39
CA LYS A 2 17.71 -48.39 16.54
C LYS A 2 17.93 -46.88 16.64
N THR A 3 18.42 -46.27 15.58
CA THR A 3 18.58 -44.82 15.46
C THR A 3 17.19 -44.19 15.56
N HIS A 4 16.91 -43.53 16.69
CA HIS A 4 15.66 -42.80 16.87
C HIS A 4 15.75 -41.52 16.06
N ILE A 5 15.15 -41.52 14.87
CA ILE A 5 15.02 -40.31 14.07
C ILE A 5 14.03 -39.40 14.82
N PRO A 6 14.37 -38.15 15.13
CA PRO A 6 13.43 -37.18 15.69
C PRO A 6 12.25 -36.99 14.74
N LYS A 7 11.02 -36.92 15.26
CA LYS A 7 9.81 -36.66 14.46
C LYS A 7 9.93 -35.43 13.55
N SER A 8 10.71 -34.44 13.93
CA SER A 8 11.01 -33.27 13.09
C SER A 8 11.79 -33.61 11.82
N GLN A 9 12.76 -34.54 11.89
CA GLN A 9 13.49 -35.03 10.72
C GLN A 9 12.63 -35.91 9.82
N GLU A 10 11.78 -36.78 10.39
CA GLU A 10 10.79 -37.54 9.59
C GLU A 10 9.81 -36.61 8.85
N ASN A 11 9.33 -35.55 9.51
CA ASN A 11 8.45 -34.56 8.89
C ASN A 11 9.15 -33.78 7.76
N LEU A 12 10.42 -33.41 7.94
CA LEU A 12 11.25 -32.78 6.90
C LEU A 12 11.43 -33.70 5.70
N GLN A 13 11.75 -34.98 5.93
CA GLN A 13 11.88 -35.99 4.87
C GLN A 13 10.56 -36.17 4.10
N THR A 14 9.43 -36.07 4.81
CA THR A 14 8.08 -36.20 4.22
C THR A 14 7.75 -34.99 3.35
N ILE A 15 8.05 -33.77 3.82
CA ILE A 15 7.87 -32.54 3.03
C ILE A 15 8.77 -32.57 1.79
N GLU A 16 10.04 -32.95 1.93
CA GLU A 16 10.97 -33.03 0.80
C GLU A 16 10.53 -34.03 -0.27
N ASN A 17 10.00 -35.18 0.15
CA ASN A 17 9.42 -36.18 -0.75
C ASN A 17 8.11 -35.69 -1.39
N LEU A 18 7.29 -34.94 -0.66
CA LEU A 18 6.08 -34.30 -1.20
C LEU A 18 6.46 -33.28 -2.27
N LEU A 19 7.43 -32.40 -1.99
CA LEU A 19 7.97 -31.42 -2.91
C LEU A 19 8.57 -32.07 -4.17
N LYS A 20 9.25 -33.22 -4.04
CA LYS A 20 9.75 -34.01 -5.18
C LYS A 20 8.64 -34.64 -6.02
N THR A 21 7.51 -34.99 -5.42
CA THR A 21 6.36 -35.58 -6.12
C THR A 21 5.58 -34.51 -6.89
N PHE A 22 5.55 -33.29 -6.37
CA PHE A 22 4.99 -32.10 -7.03
C PHE A 22 6.03 -31.29 -7.80
N ALA A 23 7.26 -31.80 -7.92
CA ALA A 23 8.31 -31.13 -8.67
C ALA A 23 7.86 -31.03 -10.13
N ILE A 24 7.50 -29.80 -10.50
CA ILE A 24 7.23 -29.37 -11.87
C ILE A 24 8.39 -29.91 -12.72
N GLN A 25 8.08 -30.50 -13.88
CA GLN A 25 9.13 -30.91 -14.83
C GLN A 25 10.14 -29.76 -14.95
N PRO A 26 11.47 -30.03 -14.95
CA PRO A 26 12.46 -28.98 -15.02
C PRO A 26 12.18 -28.09 -16.24
N PHE A 27 11.63 -26.91 -15.97
CA PHE A 27 11.31 -25.92 -16.97
C PHE A 27 12.65 -25.33 -17.41
N TRP A 28 12.96 -25.50 -18.70
CA TRP A 28 14.08 -24.80 -19.30
C TRP A 28 13.66 -23.36 -19.49
N ASN A 29 14.21 -22.45 -18.68
CA ASN A 29 14.15 -21.03 -18.96
C ASN A 29 14.85 -20.80 -20.31
N ASP A 30 14.08 -20.48 -21.34
CA ASP A 30 14.57 -20.19 -22.69
C ASP A 30 15.34 -18.86 -22.77
N GLY A 31 15.39 -18.11 -21.66
CA GLY A 31 16.02 -16.81 -21.58
C GLY A 31 15.15 -15.69 -22.15
N GLU A 32 13.94 -16.01 -22.62
CA GLU A 32 12.97 -15.02 -23.06
C GLU A 32 12.14 -14.55 -21.87
N HIS A 33 12.08 -13.23 -21.68
CA HIS A 33 11.32 -12.62 -20.59
C HIS A 33 9.82 -12.58 -20.94
N HIS A 34 9.15 -13.74 -20.93
CA HIS A 34 7.71 -13.79 -21.11
C HIS A 34 6.99 -13.30 -19.84
N PHE A 35 6.04 -12.38 -20.02
CA PHE A 35 5.17 -11.89 -18.95
C PHE A 35 3.74 -12.36 -19.21
N SER A 36 3.12 -12.99 -18.21
CA SER A 36 1.69 -13.29 -18.21
C SER A 36 0.99 -12.28 -17.29
N ILE A 37 -0.02 -11.59 -17.80
CA ILE A 37 -0.88 -10.70 -17.00
C ILE A 37 -2.26 -11.36 -16.95
N LYS A 38 -2.73 -11.65 -15.74
CA LYS A 38 -4.07 -12.16 -15.48
C LYS A 38 -4.84 -11.14 -14.67
N GLU A 39 -5.93 -10.64 -15.23
CA GLU A 39 -6.87 -9.80 -14.50
C GLU A 39 -7.85 -10.68 -13.72
N ILE A 40 -7.94 -10.48 -12.40
CA ILE A 40 -8.84 -11.22 -11.52
C ILE A 40 -9.93 -10.26 -11.07
N LYS A 41 -11.19 -10.66 -11.25
CA LYS A 41 -12.31 -9.88 -10.72
C LYS A 41 -12.27 -9.91 -9.19
N PRO A 42 -12.34 -8.75 -8.51
CA PRO A 42 -12.38 -8.71 -7.06
C PRO A 42 -13.64 -9.41 -6.53
N GLU A 43 -13.52 -10.15 -5.43
CA GLU A 43 -14.68 -10.82 -4.82
C GLU A 43 -15.58 -9.82 -4.08
N SER A 44 -14.98 -8.80 -3.43
CA SER A 44 -15.74 -7.70 -2.85
C SER A 44 -16.20 -6.72 -3.93
N GLN A 45 -17.41 -6.16 -3.80
CA GLN A 45 -17.82 -5.01 -4.61
C GLN A 45 -16.93 -3.80 -4.30
N MET A 46 -15.98 -3.56 -5.21
CA MET A 46 -15.22 -2.32 -5.27
C MET A 46 -16.00 -1.32 -6.14
N PRO A 47 -16.15 -0.04 -5.72
CA PRO A 47 -15.56 0.60 -4.54
C PRO A 47 -16.23 0.22 -3.21
N SER A 48 -15.42 0.04 -2.16
CA SER A 48 -15.85 -0.32 -0.81
C SER A 48 -15.88 0.91 0.11
N LEU A 49 -16.83 0.97 1.04
CA LEU A 49 -16.88 2.01 2.08
C LEU A 49 -15.80 1.75 3.15
N LEU A 50 -15.42 2.79 3.90
CA LEU A 50 -14.34 2.74 4.90
C LEU A 50 -14.47 1.58 5.92
N ASP A 51 -15.70 1.26 6.35
CA ASP A 51 -15.97 0.18 7.32
C ASP A 51 -16.37 -1.15 6.67
N LYS A 52 -16.36 -1.24 5.33
CA LYS A 52 -16.67 -2.47 4.63
C LYS A 52 -15.42 -3.31 4.42
N GLU A 53 -15.61 -4.61 4.59
CA GLU A 53 -14.56 -5.57 4.38
C GLU A 53 -14.26 -5.69 2.88
N VAL A 54 -13.00 -5.46 2.53
CA VAL A 54 -12.44 -5.70 1.22
C VAL A 54 -11.91 -7.11 1.17
N PHE A 55 -12.16 -7.81 0.06
CA PHE A 55 -11.65 -9.15 -0.16
C PHE A 55 -10.96 -9.24 -1.52
N ILE A 56 -9.65 -9.50 -1.50
CA ILE A 56 -8.84 -9.60 -2.72
C ILE A 56 -8.08 -10.93 -2.77
N SER A 57 -7.98 -11.48 -3.98
CA SER A 57 -7.13 -12.62 -4.28
C SER A 57 -5.69 -12.14 -4.43
N LEU A 58 -4.78 -12.75 -3.69
CA LEU A 58 -3.36 -12.43 -3.74
C LEU A 58 -2.59 -13.35 -4.68
N PHE A 59 -3.04 -14.61 -4.81
CA PHE A 59 -2.46 -15.59 -5.74
C PHE A 59 -3.52 -16.36 -6.48
N ASP A 60 -3.11 -16.82 -7.63
CA ASP A 60 -3.85 -17.69 -8.50
C ASP A 60 -3.05 -18.99 -8.72
N SER A 61 -3.76 -20.12 -8.83
CA SER A 61 -3.15 -21.44 -8.97
C SER A 61 -2.42 -21.65 -10.31
N ASP A 62 -2.65 -20.78 -11.30
CA ASP A 62 -2.15 -20.96 -12.66
C ASP A 62 -0.67 -20.54 -12.83
N HIS A 63 -0.03 -20.05 -11.77
CA HIS A 63 1.38 -19.67 -11.76
C HIS A 63 2.15 -20.60 -10.82
N ASP A 64 3.40 -20.92 -11.12
CA ASP A 64 4.18 -21.89 -10.33
C ASP A 64 4.75 -21.30 -9.02
N VAL A 65 5.41 -20.16 -9.11
CA VAL A 65 6.07 -19.49 -7.97
C VAL A 65 5.84 -17.98 -8.08
N THR A 66 5.57 -17.32 -6.95
CA THR A 66 5.56 -15.85 -6.88
C THR A 66 6.62 -15.34 -5.90
N GLN A 67 7.35 -14.30 -6.32
CA GLN A 67 8.26 -13.54 -5.47
C GLN A 67 7.46 -12.62 -4.53
N MET A 68 7.01 -13.18 -3.41
CA MET A 68 6.20 -12.46 -2.41
C MET A 68 6.88 -11.19 -1.91
N GLN A 69 8.17 -11.30 -1.59
CA GLN A 69 8.92 -10.24 -0.92
C GLN A 69 8.99 -8.93 -1.73
N ASN A 70 8.97 -9.03 -3.07
CA ASN A 70 9.08 -7.88 -3.97
C ASN A 70 7.71 -7.39 -4.48
N SER A 71 6.62 -7.94 -3.96
CA SER A 71 5.26 -7.61 -4.41
C SER A 71 4.66 -6.46 -3.61
N PHE A 72 3.76 -5.72 -4.26
CA PHE A 72 3.06 -4.58 -3.67
C PHE A 72 1.54 -4.74 -3.86
N LEU A 73 0.78 -4.23 -2.89
CA LEU A 73 -0.65 -3.95 -3.05
C LEU A 73 -0.82 -2.47 -3.38
N THR A 74 -1.26 -2.19 -4.60
CA THR A 74 -1.47 -0.81 -5.05
C THR A 74 -2.96 -0.48 -5.07
N PHE A 75 -3.32 0.65 -4.46
CA PHE A 75 -4.69 1.15 -4.36
C PHE A 75 -4.77 2.56 -4.93
N GLU A 76 -5.79 2.81 -5.74
CA GLU A 76 -6.15 4.16 -6.17
C GLU A 76 -7.30 4.67 -5.30
N PHE A 77 -7.02 5.67 -4.48
CA PHE A 77 -8.01 6.29 -3.62
C PHE A 77 -8.68 7.47 -4.31
N GLN A 78 -9.98 7.59 -4.06
CA GLN A 78 -10.74 8.80 -4.32
C GLN A 78 -11.47 9.18 -3.04
N MET A 79 -11.28 10.41 -2.57
CA MET A 79 -11.90 10.95 -1.37
C MET A 79 -12.31 12.40 -1.57
N TYR A 80 -13.16 12.89 -0.69
CA TYR A 80 -13.51 14.31 -0.63
C TYR A 80 -12.88 14.94 0.62
N LEU A 81 -12.12 16.01 0.41
CA LEU A 81 -11.72 16.91 1.49
C LEU A 81 -12.81 17.94 1.71
N LEU A 82 -13.18 18.12 2.98
CA LEU A 82 -14.23 19.05 3.38
C LEU A 82 -13.60 20.29 4.01
N PHE A 83 -14.01 21.46 3.54
CA PHE A 83 -13.54 22.76 4.02
C PHE A 83 -14.71 23.59 4.53
N ASP A 84 -14.51 24.23 5.68
CA ASP A 84 -15.49 25.17 6.25
C ASP A 84 -15.43 26.54 5.57
N ASN A 85 -14.27 26.89 5.01
CA ASN A 85 -13.98 28.21 4.46
C ASN A 85 -13.30 28.11 3.10
N LYS A 86 -13.54 29.11 2.24
CA LYS A 86 -12.77 29.32 1.01
C LYS A 86 -11.47 30.07 1.31
N PHE A 87 -10.57 30.07 0.33
CA PHE A 87 -9.25 30.69 0.40
C PHE A 87 -9.22 32.10 -0.20
N ASP A 88 -10.37 32.79 -0.27
CA ASP A 88 -10.54 34.07 -0.97
C ASP A 88 -9.69 35.21 -0.40
N LYS A 89 -9.24 35.08 0.86
CA LYS A 89 -8.42 36.09 1.56
C LYS A 89 -6.96 36.12 1.13
N PHE A 90 -6.49 35.10 0.41
CA PHE A 90 -5.12 35.01 -0.06
C PHE A 90 -4.98 35.59 -1.46
N ASP A 91 -3.85 36.24 -1.73
CA ASP A 91 -3.50 36.65 -3.09
C ASP A 91 -3.15 35.45 -3.97
N ASP A 92 -3.16 35.65 -5.29
CA ASP A 92 -2.97 34.56 -6.25
C ASP A 92 -1.55 33.99 -6.20
N ALA A 93 -0.52 34.81 -5.94
CA ALA A 93 0.85 34.35 -5.82
C ALA A 93 1.02 33.40 -4.62
N TYR A 94 0.41 33.73 -3.48
CA TYR A 94 0.38 32.87 -2.31
C TYR A 94 -0.38 31.57 -2.59
N LYS A 95 -1.54 31.66 -3.25
CA LYS A 95 -2.35 30.47 -3.58
C LYS A 95 -1.59 29.50 -4.48
N GLU A 96 -0.84 30.01 -5.45
CA GLU A 96 -0.07 29.20 -6.37
C GLU A 96 1.22 28.65 -5.76
N GLY A 97 1.89 29.42 -4.90
CA GLY A 97 3.17 29.03 -4.31
C GLY A 97 3.08 28.24 -3.00
N THR A 98 1.87 27.96 -2.49
CA THR A 98 1.67 27.19 -1.25
C THR A 98 0.82 25.93 -1.47
N PHE A 99 1.15 24.88 -0.70
CA PHE A 99 0.61 23.55 -0.89
C PHE A 99 0.16 22.92 0.42
N ILE A 100 -0.89 22.11 0.34
CA ILE A 100 -1.35 21.21 1.39
C ILE A 100 -1.06 19.79 0.93
N PHE A 101 -0.30 19.05 1.73
CA PHE A 101 -0.14 17.61 1.56
C PHE A 101 -1.31 16.88 2.22
N VAL A 102 -1.84 15.87 1.55
CA VAL A 102 -2.85 14.95 2.05
C VAL A 102 -2.45 13.52 1.68
N GLY A 103 -2.45 12.60 2.64
CA GLY A 103 -2.05 11.23 2.38
C GLY A 103 -1.89 10.41 3.65
N LEU A 104 -0.97 9.44 3.61
CA LEU A 104 -0.60 8.57 4.72
C LEU A 104 0.86 8.81 5.08
N LYS A 105 1.21 8.65 6.37
CA LYS A 105 2.63 8.64 6.79
C LYS A 105 3.32 7.37 6.29
N ASN A 106 2.62 6.25 6.40
CA ASN A 106 3.01 4.94 5.95
C ASN A 106 1.81 4.26 5.28
N SER A 107 2.00 3.70 4.10
CA SER A 107 0.93 3.07 3.33
C SER A 107 0.30 1.88 4.06
N ALA A 108 1.08 1.11 4.83
CA ALA A 108 0.57 -0.04 5.58
C ALA A 108 -0.42 0.36 6.70
N GLU A 109 -0.38 1.60 7.20
CA GLU A 109 -1.36 2.12 8.18
C GLU A 109 -2.78 2.20 7.59
N LEU A 110 -2.92 2.13 6.27
CA LEU A 110 -4.20 2.06 5.57
C LEU A 110 -5.02 0.83 5.98
N ILE A 111 -4.37 -0.28 6.32
CA ILE A 111 -5.05 -1.51 6.73
C ILE A 111 -5.24 -1.46 8.25
N ARG A 112 -6.50 -1.53 8.68
CA ARG A 112 -6.88 -1.54 10.10
C ARG A 112 -6.89 -2.95 10.68
N GLU A 113 -7.57 -3.84 9.97
CA GLU A 113 -7.79 -5.23 10.35
C GLU A 113 -7.56 -6.09 9.11
N TYR A 114 -6.99 -7.27 9.28
CA TYR A 114 -6.91 -8.24 8.20
C TYR A 114 -6.98 -9.68 8.70
N VAL A 115 -7.32 -10.58 7.77
CA VAL A 115 -7.27 -12.02 7.99
C VAL A 115 -7.00 -12.72 6.66
N LEU A 116 -6.22 -13.80 6.69
CA LEU A 116 -5.85 -14.56 5.51
C LEU A 116 -6.76 -15.77 5.30
N TYR A 117 -7.04 -16.07 4.04
CA TYR A 117 -7.76 -17.26 3.61
C TYR A 117 -6.90 -18.05 2.64
N HIS A 118 -6.94 -19.37 2.76
CA HIS A 118 -6.36 -20.32 1.82
C HIS A 118 -7.44 -21.35 1.45
N ARG A 119 -7.75 -21.48 0.16
CA ARG A 119 -8.77 -22.43 -0.35
C ARG A 119 -10.14 -22.26 0.33
N GLY A 120 -10.56 -21.00 0.46
CA GLY A 120 -11.83 -20.62 1.11
C GLY A 120 -11.87 -20.82 2.63
N ARG A 121 -10.78 -21.19 3.29
CA ARG A 121 -10.71 -21.37 4.76
C ARG A 121 -9.80 -20.33 5.38
N THR A 122 -10.21 -19.79 6.53
CA THR A 122 -9.37 -18.89 7.33
C THR A 122 -8.12 -19.61 7.83
N ILE A 123 -6.97 -18.97 7.67
CA ILE A 123 -5.71 -19.48 8.24
C ILE A 123 -5.71 -19.18 9.74
N ASN A 124 -5.55 -20.21 10.56
CA ASN A 124 -5.51 -20.05 12.02
C ASN A 124 -4.32 -19.15 12.43
N GLY A 125 -4.56 -18.22 13.35
CA GLY A 125 -3.56 -17.25 13.80
C GLY A 125 -3.28 -16.09 12.85
N SER A 126 -3.98 -15.98 11.71
CA SER A 126 -3.79 -14.88 10.75
C SER A 126 -4.67 -13.65 11.01
N LEU A 127 -5.60 -13.72 11.97
CA LEU A 127 -6.45 -12.60 12.32
C LEU A 127 -5.64 -11.52 13.03
N GLN A 128 -5.55 -10.35 12.41
CA GLN A 128 -4.98 -9.14 12.99
C GLN A 128 -6.07 -8.08 13.15
N ASN A 129 -6.31 -7.67 14.39
CA ASN A 129 -7.34 -6.68 14.74
C ASN A 129 -6.80 -5.25 14.91
N ASP A 130 -5.47 -5.09 15.00
CA ASP A 130 -4.80 -3.81 15.10
C ASP A 130 -3.53 -3.78 14.23
N ALA A 131 -3.75 -3.84 12.92
CA ALA A 131 -2.68 -3.80 11.93
C ALA A 131 -2.00 -2.42 11.88
N THR A 132 -2.68 -1.36 12.30
CA THR A 132 -2.10 -0.02 12.36
C THR A 132 -0.98 0.05 13.40
N THR A 133 -1.19 -0.47 14.61
CA THR A 133 -0.12 -0.55 15.63
C THR A 133 1.06 -1.42 15.17
N GLU A 134 0.77 -2.56 14.55
CA GLU A 134 1.79 -3.43 13.94
C GLU A 134 2.64 -2.68 12.92
N SER A 135 1.99 -2.00 11.97
CA SER A 135 2.65 -1.22 10.92
C SER A 135 3.48 -0.07 11.48
N PHE A 136 3.02 0.57 12.57
CA PHE A 136 3.74 1.63 13.24
C PHE A 136 5.05 1.13 13.87
N ILE A 137 4.99 -0.02 14.57
CA ILE A 137 6.18 -0.65 15.17
C ILE A 137 7.18 -1.06 14.09
N TYR A 138 6.69 -1.76 13.04
CA TYR A 138 7.53 -2.23 11.96
C TYR A 138 8.20 -1.06 11.21
N ASN A 139 7.43 -0.02 10.90
CA ASN A 139 7.97 1.20 10.30
C ASN A 139 9.01 1.86 11.23
N THR A 140 8.82 1.85 12.56
CA THR A 140 9.78 2.47 13.49
C THR A 140 11.16 1.82 13.45
N ILE A 141 11.22 0.49 13.28
CA ILE A 141 12.49 -0.25 13.19
C ILE A 141 13.09 -0.29 11.78
N LYS A 142 12.29 -0.02 10.74
CA LYS A 142 12.75 -0.03 9.34
C LYS A 142 13.76 1.12 9.10
N PRO A 143 14.93 0.86 8.50
CA PRO A 143 15.93 1.89 8.29
C PRO A 143 15.48 2.93 7.25
N LYS A 144 15.92 4.18 7.42
CA LYS A 144 15.50 5.31 6.57
C LYS A 144 15.83 5.08 5.07
N SER A 145 16.92 4.38 4.77
CA SER A 145 17.30 4.05 3.40
C SER A 145 16.26 3.19 2.68
N GLU A 146 15.65 2.23 3.37
CA GLU A 146 14.62 1.37 2.80
C GLU A 146 13.31 2.13 2.54
N LYS A 147 13.01 3.13 3.39
CA LYS A 147 11.78 3.94 3.26
C LYS A 147 11.78 4.88 2.06
N ASN A 148 12.95 5.24 1.54
CA ASN A 148 13.09 6.18 0.44
C ASN A 148 13.11 5.51 -0.94
N ASN A 149 13.14 4.19 -1.00
CA ASN A 149 13.33 3.47 -2.28
C ASN A 149 12.02 3.29 -3.06
N ASN A 150 10.89 3.26 -2.37
CA ASN A 150 9.61 2.87 -2.97
C ASN A 150 8.65 4.05 -3.08
N ARG A 151 8.14 4.27 -4.29
CA ARG A 151 7.16 5.33 -4.59
C ARG A 151 5.80 4.99 -3.97
N PHE A 152 5.15 6.00 -3.41
CA PHE A 152 3.80 5.94 -2.82
C PHE A 152 3.68 5.05 -1.57
N VAL A 153 4.80 4.74 -0.90
CA VAL A 153 4.83 3.92 0.32
C VAL A 153 4.91 4.79 1.58
N HIS A 154 5.90 5.67 1.65
CA HIS A 154 6.14 6.50 2.82
C HIS A 154 6.07 7.99 2.50
N SER A 155 5.59 8.76 3.45
CA SER A 155 5.59 10.23 3.39
C SER A 155 6.46 10.78 4.52
N LEU A 156 7.77 10.66 4.37
CA LEU A 156 8.71 11.23 5.34
C LEU A 156 8.59 12.75 5.34
N TYR A 157 8.74 13.36 6.51
CA TYR A 157 8.63 14.81 6.66
C TYR A 157 9.59 15.56 5.72
N GLU A 158 10.83 15.09 5.58
CA GLU A 158 11.81 15.74 4.72
C GLU A 158 11.46 15.65 3.23
N ASN A 159 10.77 14.58 2.82
CA ASN A 159 10.33 14.38 1.44
C ASN A 159 9.12 15.28 1.15
N VAL A 160 8.12 15.30 2.04
CA VAL A 160 6.96 16.19 1.94
C VAL A 160 7.39 17.66 1.95
N ARG A 161 8.32 18.03 2.85
CA ARG A 161 8.90 19.38 2.95
C ARG A 161 9.60 19.81 1.66
N LYS A 162 10.21 18.87 0.94
CA LYS A 162 10.90 19.12 -0.33
C LYS A 162 9.99 19.01 -1.54
N ASP A 163 8.68 18.90 -1.35
CA ASP A 163 7.72 18.76 -2.45
C ASP A 163 7.99 17.51 -3.31
N ASP A 164 8.31 16.38 -2.66
CA ASP A 164 8.62 15.13 -3.35
C ASP A 164 7.34 14.40 -3.81
N ILE A 165 7.24 14.14 -5.11
CA ILE A 165 6.11 13.46 -5.77
C ILE A 165 6.07 11.95 -5.54
N SER A 166 7.04 11.39 -4.81
CA SER A 166 7.09 9.97 -4.44
C SER A 166 6.37 9.65 -3.13
N CYS A 167 5.89 10.66 -2.39
CA CYS A 167 5.20 10.47 -1.12
C CYS A 167 3.90 9.65 -1.28
N CYS A 168 3.48 8.99 -0.20
CA CYS A 168 2.20 8.29 -0.12
C CYS A 168 1.04 9.28 0.07
N GLY A 169 0.72 10.04 -0.97
CA GLY A 169 -0.29 11.09 -0.92
C GLY A 169 -0.21 12.02 -2.12
N ARG A 170 -0.87 13.17 -2.00
CA ARG A 170 -0.89 14.23 -3.00
C ARG A 170 -0.69 15.58 -2.35
N GLN A 171 0.14 16.39 -3.00
CA GLN A 171 0.22 17.83 -2.74
C GLN A 171 -0.83 18.53 -3.59
N LEU A 172 -1.58 19.44 -2.96
CA LEU A 172 -2.61 20.25 -3.58
C LEU A 172 -2.21 21.71 -3.41
N SER A 173 -2.10 22.47 -4.49
CA SER A 173 -1.89 23.91 -4.35
C SER A 173 -3.15 24.56 -3.78
N ILE A 174 -2.98 25.64 -3.01
CA ILE A 174 -4.15 26.38 -2.53
C ILE A 174 -4.95 26.94 -3.72
N LYS A 175 -4.29 27.27 -4.84
CA LYS A 175 -4.94 27.69 -6.08
C LYS A 175 -5.87 26.62 -6.64
N GLU A 176 -5.39 25.38 -6.75
CA GLU A 176 -6.20 24.24 -7.22
C GLU A 176 -7.44 24.06 -6.34
N ILE A 177 -7.26 24.08 -5.02
CA ILE A 177 -8.39 23.98 -4.08
C ILE A 177 -9.34 25.16 -4.29
N SER A 178 -8.83 26.39 -4.33
CA SER A 178 -9.63 27.61 -4.51
C SER A 178 -10.52 27.55 -5.75
N ASP A 179 -9.97 27.10 -6.87
CA ASP A 179 -10.68 27.02 -8.15
C ASP A 179 -11.85 26.01 -8.10
N VAL A 180 -11.64 24.88 -7.41
CA VAL A 180 -12.69 23.87 -7.22
C VAL A 180 -13.76 24.33 -6.22
N LEU A 181 -13.37 25.09 -5.19
CA LEU A 181 -14.31 25.61 -4.21
C LEU A 181 -15.08 26.85 -4.70
N ALA A 182 -14.52 27.61 -5.65
CA ALA A 182 -15.11 28.85 -6.16
C ALA A 182 -16.60 28.73 -6.56
N PRO A 183 -17.02 27.74 -7.39
CA PRO A 183 -18.42 27.61 -7.81
C PRO A 183 -19.37 27.09 -6.70
N GLN A 184 -18.85 26.57 -5.59
CA GLN A 184 -19.68 25.96 -4.54
C GLN A 184 -20.32 27.03 -3.65
N THR A 185 -21.59 26.85 -3.32
CA THR A 185 -22.41 27.86 -2.61
C THR A 185 -22.77 27.48 -1.17
N ALA A 186 -22.58 26.23 -0.78
CA ALA A 186 -22.92 25.72 0.54
C ALA A 186 -21.73 25.02 1.20
N VAL A 187 -21.62 25.20 2.52
CA VAL A 187 -20.64 24.56 3.40
C VAL A 187 -21.19 23.20 3.86
N PRO A 188 -20.37 22.15 3.99
CA PRO A 188 -18.93 22.11 3.72
C PRO A 188 -18.61 22.10 2.22
N TYR A 189 -17.56 22.85 1.85
CA TYR A 189 -17.04 22.84 0.48
C TYR A 189 -16.24 21.56 0.26
N ALA A 190 -16.49 20.87 -0.85
CA ALA A 190 -15.92 19.57 -1.13
C ALA A 190 -14.87 19.64 -2.26
N MET A 191 -13.64 19.23 -1.98
CA MET A 191 -12.58 19.06 -2.98
C MET A 191 -12.37 17.56 -3.22
N PRO A 192 -12.66 17.03 -4.43
CA PRO A 192 -12.30 15.66 -4.77
C PRO A 192 -10.78 15.53 -4.90
N VAL A 193 -10.23 14.50 -4.27
CA VAL A 193 -8.80 14.21 -4.28
C VAL A 193 -8.61 12.73 -4.58
N GLY A 194 -7.73 12.45 -5.54
CA GLY A 194 -7.28 11.10 -5.80
C GLY A 194 -5.76 10.98 -5.72
N PHE A 195 -5.29 9.86 -5.17
CA PHE A 195 -3.87 9.50 -5.07
C PHE A 195 -3.68 7.99 -4.95
N THR A 196 -2.46 7.56 -5.25
CA THR A 196 -2.06 6.14 -5.19
C THR A 196 -1.42 5.82 -3.85
N VAL A 197 -1.74 4.65 -3.31
CA VAL A 197 -1.10 4.07 -2.13
C VAL A 197 -0.52 2.72 -2.51
N SER A 198 0.76 2.51 -2.25
CA SER A 198 1.44 1.24 -2.50
C SER A 198 1.86 0.64 -1.16
N ILE A 199 1.36 -0.53 -0.80
CA ILE A 199 1.76 -1.28 0.40
C ILE A 199 2.73 -2.37 -0.03
N PRO A 200 4.03 -2.27 0.30
CA PRO A 200 4.97 -3.39 0.19
C PRO A 200 4.45 -4.56 1.00
N ARG A 201 4.48 -5.76 0.43
CA ARG A 201 3.89 -6.90 1.12
C ARG A 201 4.62 -7.27 2.40
N ASP A 202 5.94 -7.05 2.43
CA ASP A 202 6.80 -7.20 3.60
C ASP A 202 6.50 -6.20 4.72
N ASP A 203 5.75 -5.13 4.46
CA ASP A 203 5.28 -4.19 5.49
C ASP A 203 4.05 -4.70 6.26
N LEU A 204 3.43 -5.79 5.80
CA LEU A 204 2.43 -6.53 6.58
C LEU A 204 3.14 -7.69 7.29
N LEU A 205 3.13 -7.70 8.63
CA LEU A 205 3.95 -8.62 9.42
C LEU A 205 3.66 -10.08 9.10
N ILE A 206 2.40 -10.41 8.79
CA ILE A 206 2.00 -11.77 8.41
C ILE A 206 2.75 -12.29 7.18
N PHE A 207 3.24 -11.40 6.31
CA PHE A 207 4.02 -11.77 5.11
C PHE A 207 5.53 -11.60 5.29
N SER A 208 6.02 -11.07 6.41
CA SER A 208 7.45 -10.79 6.65
C SER A 208 8.37 -12.02 6.50
N ALA A 209 7.84 -13.22 6.77
CA ALA A 209 8.59 -14.47 6.67
C ALA A 209 8.43 -15.18 5.30
N PHE A 210 7.69 -14.60 4.36
CA PHE A 210 7.42 -15.21 3.06
C PHE A 210 8.38 -14.65 2.00
N SER A 211 9.36 -15.44 1.57
CA SER A 211 10.25 -15.10 0.45
C SER A 211 9.69 -15.61 -0.88
N GLU A 212 9.65 -16.93 -1.03
CA GLU A 212 9.11 -17.65 -2.18
C GLU A 212 7.85 -18.41 -1.77
N TYR A 213 6.81 -18.32 -2.61
CA TYR A 213 5.55 -19.01 -2.37
C TYR A 213 5.20 -19.89 -3.58
N PRO A 214 5.30 -21.23 -3.45
CA PRO A 214 4.94 -22.13 -4.53
C PRO A 214 3.41 -22.21 -4.61
N ASN A 215 2.85 -21.47 -5.56
CA ASN A 215 1.42 -21.36 -5.81
C ASN A 215 0.81 -22.71 -6.23
N SER A 216 1.58 -23.59 -6.87
CA SER A 216 1.15 -24.96 -7.16
C SER A 216 0.80 -25.76 -5.90
N LEU A 217 1.46 -25.45 -4.77
CA LEU A 217 1.24 -26.12 -3.49
C LEU A 217 0.27 -25.35 -2.58
N PHE A 218 0.40 -24.02 -2.54
CA PHE A 218 -0.30 -23.15 -1.58
C PHE A 218 -1.18 -22.08 -2.24
N GLY A 219 -1.49 -22.22 -3.53
CA GLY A 219 -2.30 -21.27 -4.30
C GLY A 219 -3.70 -21.04 -3.74
N ASP A 220 -4.40 -20.04 -4.29
CA ASP A 220 -5.66 -19.50 -3.76
C ASP A 220 -5.52 -18.88 -2.36
N LEU A 221 -4.48 -18.06 -2.19
CA LEU A 221 -4.35 -17.19 -1.01
C LEU A 221 -5.10 -15.89 -1.24
N LYS A 222 -5.90 -15.51 -0.26
CA LYS A 222 -6.71 -14.28 -0.25
C LYS A 222 -6.48 -13.52 1.05
N ILE A 223 -6.65 -12.21 0.98
CA ILE A 223 -6.70 -11.35 2.17
C ILE A 223 -8.04 -10.65 2.22
N LYS A 224 -8.62 -10.68 3.41
CA LYS A 224 -9.78 -9.89 3.78
C LYS A 224 -9.30 -8.80 4.71
N PHE A 225 -9.62 -7.54 4.44
CA PHE A 225 -9.16 -6.43 5.29
C PHE A 225 -10.17 -5.28 5.36
N LYS A 226 -9.97 -4.38 6.31
CA LYS A 226 -10.72 -3.12 6.45
C LYS A 226 -9.78 -1.92 6.33
N ILE A 227 -10.29 -0.84 5.76
CA ILE A 227 -9.56 0.42 5.62
C ILE A 227 -9.57 1.18 6.95
N ASN A 228 -8.46 1.84 7.29
CA ASN A 228 -8.35 2.73 8.43
C ASN A 228 -8.57 4.20 7.99
N PRO A 229 -9.78 4.78 8.18
CA PRO A 229 -10.00 6.19 7.88
C PRO A 229 -9.20 7.14 8.76
N SER A 230 -8.81 6.71 9.97
CA SER A 230 -8.09 7.55 10.92
C SER A 230 -6.59 7.64 10.64
N ALA A 231 -6.06 6.87 9.67
CA ALA A 231 -4.66 6.91 9.29
C ALA A 231 -4.32 8.11 8.39
N PHE A 232 -5.31 8.69 7.71
CA PHE A 232 -5.08 9.81 6.81
C PHE A 232 -4.65 11.06 7.57
N VAL A 233 -3.64 11.73 7.03
CA VAL A 233 -3.04 12.94 7.59
C VAL A 233 -3.00 14.03 6.55
N PHE A 234 -2.99 15.28 7.02
CA PHE A 234 -2.72 16.44 6.19
C PHE A 234 -1.73 17.37 6.88
N CYS A 235 -0.97 18.13 6.10
CA CYS A 235 -0.11 19.20 6.61
C CYS A 235 0.13 20.26 5.54
N GLN A 236 0.43 21.49 5.97
CA GLN A 236 0.94 22.51 5.06
C GLN A 236 2.40 22.18 4.72
N VAL A 237 2.73 22.14 3.43
CA VAL A 237 4.13 22.05 2.98
C VAL A 237 4.85 23.35 3.37
N ASP A 238 6.13 23.26 3.74
CA ASP A 238 6.94 24.41 4.19
C ASP A 238 6.76 25.62 3.24
N PRO A 239 6.02 26.67 3.67
CA PRO A 239 5.64 27.76 2.78
C PRO A 239 6.83 28.56 2.29
N VAL A 240 7.91 28.62 3.09
CA VAL A 240 9.12 29.36 2.72
C VAL A 240 9.82 28.66 1.57
N LEU A 241 9.96 27.33 1.67
CA LEU A 241 10.57 26.53 0.61
C LEU A 241 9.69 26.46 -0.64
N SER A 242 8.38 26.29 -0.49
CA SER A 242 7.47 26.20 -1.63
C SER A 242 7.36 27.54 -2.38
N MET A 243 7.24 28.66 -1.66
CA MET A 243 7.22 30.00 -2.27
C MET A 243 8.55 30.34 -2.93
N ALA A 244 9.69 29.99 -2.30
CA ALA A 244 11.00 30.18 -2.90
C ALA A 244 11.11 29.43 -4.24
N LYS A 245 10.67 28.17 -4.28
CA LYS A 245 10.62 27.39 -5.53
C LYS A 245 9.71 28.02 -6.58
N TYR A 246 8.50 28.42 -6.19
CA TYR A 246 7.55 29.10 -7.08
C TYR A 246 8.18 30.33 -7.75
N TYR A 247 8.81 31.21 -6.97
CA TYR A 247 9.49 32.38 -7.50
C TYR A 247 10.76 32.05 -8.30
N THR A 248 11.41 30.91 -8.07
CA THR A 248 12.53 30.48 -8.92
C THR A 248 12.04 30.00 -10.29
N ILE A 249 10.91 29.30 -10.34
CA ILE A 249 10.35 28.73 -11.57
C ILE A 249 9.65 29.81 -12.41
N ASN A 250 8.94 30.73 -11.76
CA ASN A 250 8.13 31.76 -12.43
C ASN A 250 8.84 33.12 -12.53
N LYS A 251 10.17 33.15 -12.38
CA LYS A 251 10.97 34.31 -12.75
C LYS A 251 11.22 34.26 -14.25
N ASP A 252 10.59 35.20 -14.96
CA ASP A 252 11.05 35.67 -16.27
C ASP A 252 12.49 36.21 -16.19
#